data_AF-A0A529AFN0-F1
#
_entry.id   AF-A0A529AFN0-F1
#
_cell.length_a   1.000
_cell.length_b   1.000
_cell.length_c   1.000
_cell.angle_alpha   90.00
_cell.angle_beta   90.00
_cell.angle_gamma   90.00
#
_symmetry.space_group_name_H-M   'P 1'
#
loop_
_entity.id
_entity.type
_entity.pdbx_description
1 polymer ?
#
loop_
_entity_poly.entity_id
_entity_poly.type
_entity_poly.pdbx_seq_one_letter_code
_entity_poly.pdbx_strand_id
1 'polypeptide(L)'
;MARWSHGSTRAGSRGTSKRSSTEPRLEPCTVTRTAFAGGNAMRIMTVFVAFAALFTSTALSQELPTTGVIDSRLGKLEVINGFPSDETVTKLFDDMDFQRATQAYLWALPYVAMAEWQRQQREIFGAGELDYVDYLDFKDKLGILTANATTPYTMAFPDLAKTGPLVFEIPPGPIAGGILDFWQRPLSDTGQTGPEKGKGGKFLVLGPNDPDLNPEGYFVLRSPTNNVWSGQRGLDPDASKAKALVAQLRIYPYAERDKLPEIGP
;
A
#
# COMPACT_ATOMS: atom_id res chain seq x y z
N MET A 1 -22.93 22.26 -10.81
CA MET A 1 -22.10 23.28 -11.48
C MET A 1 -20.65 22.97 -11.15
N ALA A 2 -19.94 22.32 -12.07
CA ALA A 2 -18.47 22.21 -12.17
C ALA A 2 -18.20 21.29 -13.37
N ARG A 3 -17.85 21.89 -14.52
CA ARG A 3 -17.51 21.18 -15.76
C ARG A 3 -16.03 20.83 -15.74
N TRP A 4 -15.69 19.58 -16.06
CA TRP A 4 -14.34 19.18 -16.46
C TRP A 4 -14.32 18.98 -17.98
N SER A 5 -13.46 19.74 -18.66
CA SER A 5 -13.30 19.76 -20.12
C SER A 5 -12.33 18.64 -20.55
N HIS A 6 -12.75 17.87 -21.57
CA HIS A 6 -11.91 16.91 -22.29
C HIS A 6 -11.08 17.64 -23.36
N GLY A 7 -9.76 17.43 -23.35
CA GLY A 7 -8.87 17.80 -24.45
C GLY A 7 -8.63 16.59 -25.35
N SER A 8 -9.22 16.60 -26.56
CA SER A 8 -8.99 15.60 -27.60
C SER A 8 -7.79 15.94 -28.47
N THR A 9 -7.07 14.89 -28.89
CA THR A 9 -6.00 14.88 -29.90
C THR A 9 -6.47 15.30 -31.29
N ARG A 10 -5.64 16.05 -32.03
CA ARG A 10 -5.67 16.09 -33.50
C ARG A 10 -4.26 16.06 -34.09
N ALA A 11 -4.07 15.16 -35.05
CA ALA A 11 -2.92 15.06 -35.92
C ALA A 11 -2.94 16.13 -37.03
N GLY A 12 -1.78 16.59 -37.48
CA GLY A 12 -1.64 17.53 -38.59
C GLY A 12 -0.21 17.59 -39.16
N SER A 13 -0.04 16.88 -40.28
CA SER A 13 0.87 17.07 -41.45
C SER A 13 2.19 17.85 -41.37
N ARG A 14 3.22 17.22 -41.97
CA ARG A 14 4.55 17.76 -42.33
C ARG A 14 4.45 18.96 -43.30
N GLY A 15 5.30 19.96 -43.08
CA GLY A 15 5.67 20.99 -44.06
C GLY A 15 7.04 21.58 -43.71
N THR A 16 8.02 21.41 -44.61
CA THR A 16 9.41 21.86 -44.49
C THR A 16 9.56 23.35 -44.74
N SER A 17 10.27 24.09 -43.88
CA SER A 17 10.93 25.34 -44.28
C SER A 17 12.24 25.54 -43.51
N LYS A 18 13.32 25.81 -44.26
CA LYS A 18 14.70 26.03 -43.76
C LYS A 18 14.77 27.34 -42.98
N ARG A 19 15.43 27.36 -41.81
CA ARG A 19 16.03 28.56 -41.22
C ARG A 19 17.42 28.27 -40.64
N SER A 20 18.29 29.23 -40.86
CA SER A 20 19.74 29.23 -40.69
C SER A 20 20.20 29.15 -39.23
N SER A 21 21.29 28.41 -39.04
CA SER A 21 22.09 28.34 -37.82
C SER A 21 22.83 29.66 -37.55
N THR A 22 22.62 30.22 -36.37
CA THR A 22 23.56 31.18 -35.74
C THR A 22 23.52 30.96 -34.23
N GLU A 23 24.52 30.25 -33.71
CA GLU A 23 24.84 30.20 -32.28
C GLU A 23 25.55 31.49 -31.85
N PRO A 24 25.22 32.09 -30.69
CA PRO A 24 25.96 33.22 -30.16
C PRO A 24 27.28 32.76 -29.50
N ARG A 25 28.36 33.41 -29.91
CA ARG A 25 29.74 33.26 -29.42
C ARG A 25 29.87 33.80 -28.00
N LEU A 26 30.41 33.01 -27.08
CA LEU A 26 30.78 33.43 -25.72
C LEU A 26 32.15 34.14 -25.73
N GLU A 27 32.20 35.37 -25.22
CA GLU A 27 33.44 36.11 -24.97
C GLU A 27 34.11 35.64 -23.66
N PRO A 28 35.45 35.56 -23.59
CA PRO A 28 36.15 35.12 -22.40
C PRO A 28 36.23 36.23 -21.34
N CYS A 29 35.77 35.94 -20.13
CA CYS A 29 35.92 36.81 -18.97
C CYS A 29 37.31 36.63 -18.35
N THR A 30 38.16 37.65 -18.47
CA THR A 30 39.51 37.70 -17.89
C THR A 30 39.42 37.94 -16.38
N VAL A 31 39.85 36.97 -15.57
CA VAL A 31 39.91 37.12 -14.10
C VAL A 31 41.26 37.75 -13.72
N THR A 32 41.25 39.00 -13.30
CA THR A 32 42.39 39.65 -12.64
C THR A 32 42.46 39.20 -11.18
N ARG A 33 43.53 38.49 -10.82
CA ARG A 33 43.87 38.18 -9.42
C ARG A 33 44.34 39.45 -8.71
N THR A 34 43.51 40.01 -7.84
CA THR A 34 43.95 40.92 -6.78
C THR A 34 44.28 40.11 -5.54
N ALA A 35 45.56 40.13 -5.13
CA ALA A 35 46.00 39.52 -3.88
C ALA A 35 45.48 40.34 -2.70
N PHE A 36 44.53 39.78 -1.94
CA PHE A 36 44.14 40.35 -0.65
C PHE A 36 45.03 39.77 0.45
N ALA A 37 45.97 40.59 0.91
CA ALA A 37 46.70 40.35 2.15
C ALA A 37 45.75 40.59 3.34
N GLY A 38 45.42 39.54 4.10
CA GLY A 38 44.47 39.67 5.22
C GLY A 38 44.26 38.40 6.04
N GLY A 39 45.31 37.61 6.29
CA GLY A 39 45.22 36.29 6.93
C GLY A 39 44.80 36.25 8.41
N ASN A 40 44.76 37.39 9.12
CA ASN A 40 44.45 37.41 10.56
C ASN A 40 43.02 37.83 10.88
N ALA A 41 42.39 38.72 10.10
CA ALA A 41 41.02 39.18 10.37
C ALA A 41 39.99 38.06 10.13
N MET A 42 40.19 37.25 9.08
CA MET A 42 39.29 36.15 8.74
C MET A 42 39.36 35.00 9.75
N ARG A 43 40.54 34.70 10.30
CA ARG A 43 40.71 33.68 11.37
C ARG A 43 40.07 34.11 12.69
N ILE A 44 40.16 35.39 13.05
CA ILE A 44 39.52 35.92 14.26
C ILE A 44 38.00 35.87 14.12
N MET A 45 37.45 36.19 12.94
CA MET A 45 35.99 36.15 12.71
C MET A 45 35.44 34.72 12.70
N THR A 46 36.18 33.72 12.19
CA THR A 46 35.78 32.31 12.26
C THR A 46 35.84 31.73 13.67
N VAL A 47 36.82 32.16 14.50
CA VAL A 47 36.90 31.74 15.91
C VAL A 47 35.78 32.36 16.73
N PHE A 48 35.38 33.62 16.47
CA PHE A 48 34.24 34.26 17.14
C PHE A 48 32.89 33.63 16.79
N VAL A 49 32.66 33.22 15.53
CA VAL A 49 31.42 32.53 15.13
C VAL A 49 31.34 31.13 15.72
N ALA A 50 32.46 30.41 15.82
CA ALA A 50 32.52 29.11 16.49
C ALA A 50 32.32 29.21 18.02
N PHE A 51 32.86 30.25 18.66
CA PHE A 51 32.61 30.54 20.08
C PHE A 51 31.16 30.97 20.32
N ALA A 52 30.58 31.82 19.48
CA ALA A 52 29.17 32.22 19.58
C ALA A 52 28.23 31.01 19.40
N ALA A 53 28.53 30.08 18.49
CA ALA A 53 27.77 28.85 18.30
C ALA A 53 27.85 27.87 19.49
N LEU A 54 28.99 27.83 20.19
CA LEU A 54 29.18 27.06 21.43
C LEU A 54 28.50 27.71 22.66
N PHE A 55 28.28 29.03 22.65
CA PHE A 55 27.53 29.73 23.71
C PHE A 55 26.02 29.78 23.46
N THR A 56 25.56 29.70 22.21
CA THR A 56 24.11 29.64 21.90
C THR A 56 23.47 28.29 22.24
N SER A 57 24.27 27.23 22.40
CA SER A 57 23.76 25.88 22.69
C SER A 57 23.37 25.71 24.17
N THR A 58 23.99 26.42 25.11
CA THR A 58 23.57 26.43 26.52
C THR A 58 22.34 27.29 26.77
N ALA A 59 22.11 28.34 25.98
CA ALA A 59 20.95 29.23 26.11
C ALA A 59 19.61 28.59 25.68
N LEU A 60 19.64 27.44 25.01
CA LEU A 60 18.45 26.66 24.62
C LEU A 60 18.23 25.40 25.47
N SER A 61 19.11 25.12 26.44
CA SER A 61 18.82 24.12 27.47
C SER A 61 17.85 24.73 28.47
N GLN A 62 16.56 24.45 28.32
CA GLN A 62 15.60 24.67 29.38
C GLN A 62 16.04 23.84 30.59
N GLU A 63 16.54 24.49 31.66
CA GLU A 63 16.79 23.79 32.91
C GLU A 63 15.46 23.27 33.43
N LEU A 64 15.26 21.95 33.34
CA LEU A 64 14.06 21.32 33.85
C LEU A 64 14.08 21.43 35.38
N PRO A 65 12.97 21.88 36.00
CA PRO A 65 12.94 22.02 37.45
C PRO A 65 13.12 20.64 38.09
N THR A 66 14.01 20.54 39.07
CA THR A 66 14.08 19.35 39.94
C THR A 66 12.84 19.25 40.82
N THR A 67 12.23 20.37 41.17
CA THR A 67 10.88 20.40 41.78
C THR A 67 10.12 21.57 41.18
N GLY A 68 8.91 21.33 40.68
CA GLY A 68 8.08 22.36 40.03
C GLY A 68 7.16 21.80 38.96
N VAL A 69 6.60 22.69 38.14
CA VAL A 69 5.66 22.33 37.08
C VAL A 69 6.25 22.66 35.71
N ILE A 70 6.14 21.73 34.78
CA ILE A 70 6.45 21.89 33.36
C ILE A 70 5.13 22.04 32.60
N ASP A 71 4.95 23.17 31.92
CA ASP A 71 3.82 23.35 31.00
C ASP A 71 4.09 22.64 29.67
N SER A 72 3.14 21.81 29.23
CA SER A 72 3.23 21.06 27.98
C SER A 72 1.90 21.04 27.23
N ARG A 73 1.88 20.47 26.02
CA ARG A 73 0.63 20.22 25.27
C ARG A 73 -0.33 19.26 26.00
N LEU A 74 0.20 18.43 26.90
CA LEU A 74 -0.59 17.55 27.76
C LEU A 74 -1.14 18.31 28.98
N GLY A 75 -0.86 19.60 29.08
CA GLY A 75 -1.07 20.42 30.27
C GLY A 75 0.14 20.36 31.20
N LYS A 76 -0.10 20.72 32.45
CA LYS A 76 0.90 20.78 33.52
C LYS A 76 1.39 19.39 33.91
N LEU A 77 2.70 19.25 34.07
CA LEU A 77 3.40 18.05 34.53
C LEU A 77 4.24 18.43 35.75
N GLU A 78 3.96 17.83 36.90
CA GLU A 78 4.66 18.13 38.15
C GLU A 78 5.86 17.19 38.34
N VAL A 79 6.97 17.78 38.77
CA VAL A 79 8.21 17.10 39.13
C VAL A 79 8.51 17.39 40.60
N ILE A 80 8.93 16.36 41.34
CA ILE A 80 9.30 16.39 42.75
C ILE A 80 10.65 15.69 42.90
N ASN A 81 11.68 16.43 43.31
CA ASN A 81 13.06 15.93 43.49
C ASN A 81 13.64 15.17 42.27
N GLY A 82 13.31 15.63 41.07
CA GLY A 82 13.74 15.08 39.79
C GLY A 82 12.85 13.96 39.25
N PHE A 83 11.81 13.55 39.98
CA PHE A 83 10.87 12.51 39.57
C PHE A 83 9.51 13.11 39.23
N PRO A 84 8.77 12.57 38.25
CA PRO A 84 7.38 12.97 38.04
C PRO A 84 6.54 12.61 39.28
N SER A 85 5.57 13.44 39.66
CA SER A 85 4.59 13.06 40.69
C SER A 85 3.74 11.86 40.23
N ASP A 86 3.14 11.13 41.16
CA ASP A 86 2.30 9.95 40.83
C ASP A 86 1.16 10.29 39.84
N GLU A 87 0.57 11.48 39.99
CA GLU A 87 -0.43 12.01 39.05
C GLU A 87 0.19 12.26 37.66
N THR A 88 1.39 12.84 37.61
CA THR A 88 2.11 13.07 36.36
C THR A 88 2.50 11.76 35.68
N VAL A 89 2.95 10.75 36.44
CA VAL A 89 3.22 9.41 35.92
C VAL A 89 1.98 8.83 35.26
N THR A 90 0.85 8.82 35.97
CA THR A 90 -0.42 8.29 35.47
C THR A 90 -0.82 9.01 34.17
N LYS A 91 -0.78 10.33 34.18
CA LYS A 91 -1.10 11.17 33.04
C LYS A 91 -0.22 10.92 31.82
N LEU A 92 1.09 10.68 32.03
CA LEU A 92 2.03 10.37 30.95
C LEU A 92 1.75 8.98 30.36
N PHE A 93 1.43 7.98 31.19
CA PHE A 93 1.06 6.66 30.70
C PHE A 93 -0.29 6.67 29.94
N ASP A 94 -1.28 7.40 30.45
CA ASP A 94 -2.59 7.56 29.79
C ASP A 94 -2.43 8.24 28.42
N ASP A 95 -1.65 9.31 28.32
CA ASP A 95 -1.37 9.98 27.04
C ASP A 95 -0.57 9.08 26.09
N MET A 96 0.41 8.32 26.61
CA MET A 96 1.17 7.38 25.80
C MET A 96 0.26 6.30 25.20
N ASP A 97 -0.67 5.75 25.99
CA ASP A 97 -1.63 4.76 25.53
C ASP A 97 -2.63 5.38 24.53
N PHE A 98 -3.11 6.59 24.78
CA PHE A 98 -3.96 7.33 23.83
C PHE A 98 -3.27 7.56 22.48
N GLN A 99 -2.01 8.01 22.50
CA GLN A 99 -1.24 8.23 21.28
C GLN A 99 -1.01 6.93 20.52
N ARG A 100 -0.63 5.85 21.22
CA ARG A 100 -0.42 4.54 20.63
C ARG A 100 -1.71 3.96 20.05
N ALA A 101 -2.84 4.09 20.75
CA ALA A 101 -4.14 3.64 20.25
C ALA A 101 -4.53 4.38 18.96
N THR A 102 -4.31 5.70 18.91
CA THR A 102 -4.57 6.52 17.71
C THR A 102 -3.71 6.06 16.52
N GLN A 103 -2.42 5.80 16.74
CA GLN A 103 -1.53 5.31 15.68
C GLN A 103 -1.87 3.87 15.26
N ALA A 104 -2.19 3.00 16.22
CA ALA A 104 -2.58 1.62 15.95
C ALA A 104 -3.86 1.55 15.11
N TYR A 105 -4.82 2.45 15.36
CA TYR A 105 -6.04 2.56 14.53
C TYR A 105 -5.69 2.82 13.06
N LEU A 106 -4.85 3.83 12.78
CA LEU A 106 -4.45 4.16 11.41
C LEU A 106 -3.66 3.04 10.75
N TRP A 107 -2.73 2.44 11.49
CA TRP A 107 -1.94 1.31 11.01
C TRP A 107 -2.83 0.11 10.63
N ALA A 108 -3.84 -0.21 11.44
CA ALA A 108 -4.69 -1.38 11.28
C ALA A 108 -5.85 -1.22 10.27
N LEU A 109 -6.09 -0.01 9.73
CA LEU A 109 -7.17 0.27 8.78
C LEU A 109 -7.33 -0.78 7.65
N PRO A 110 -6.28 -1.11 6.86
CA PRO A 110 -6.43 -2.08 5.77
C PRO A 110 -6.79 -3.49 6.27
N TYR A 111 -6.22 -3.90 7.39
CA TYR A 111 -6.42 -5.23 7.96
C TYR A 111 -7.82 -5.39 8.54
N VAL A 112 -8.29 -4.40 9.31
CA VAL A 112 -9.63 -4.40 9.89
C VAL A 112 -10.69 -4.36 8.80
N ALA A 113 -10.47 -3.63 7.70
CA ALA A 113 -11.38 -3.63 6.56
C ALA A 113 -11.51 -5.02 5.92
N MET A 114 -10.39 -5.72 5.70
CA MET A 114 -10.40 -7.10 5.16
C MET A 114 -11.02 -8.10 6.14
N ALA A 115 -10.72 -7.99 7.43
CA ALA A 115 -11.27 -8.85 8.47
C ALA A 115 -12.78 -8.69 8.61
N GLU A 116 -13.29 -7.45 8.59
CA GLU A 116 -14.73 -7.20 8.66
C GLU A 116 -15.44 -7.72 7.40
N TRP A 117 -14.85 -7.54 6.21
CA TRP A 117 -15.43 -8.09 4.98
C TRP A 117 -15.46 -9.63 5.00
N GLN A 118 -14.37 -10.28 5.40
CA GLN A 118 -14.33 -11.72 5.60
C GLN A 118 -15.42 -12.17 6.59
N ARG A 119 -15.57 -11.47 7.72
CA ARG A 119 -16.61 -11.76 8.71
C ARG A 119 -18.01 -11.67 8.12
N GLN A 120 -18.30 -10.62 7.36
CA GLN A 120 -19.59 -10.46 6.67
C GLN A 120 -19.84 -11.58 5.65
N GLN A 121 -18.82 -12.00 4.88
CA GLN A 121 -18.95 -13.15 3.99
C GLN A 121 -19.32 -14.44 4.73
N ARG A 122 -18.66 -14.69 5.87
CA ARG A 122 -18.92 -15.89 6.68
C ARG A 122 -20.30 -15.85 7.34
N GLU A 123 -20.69 -14.73 7.94
CA GLU A 123 -21.93 -14.65 8.73
C GLU A 123 -23.19 -14.47 7.87
N ILE A 124 -23.12 -13.69 6.79
CA ILE A 124 -24.29 -13.38 5.97
C ILE A 124 -24.48 -14.40 4.86
N PHE A 125 -23.38 -14.85 4.24
CA PHE A 125 -23.42 -15.76 3.08
C PHE A 125 -23.07 -17.20 3.45
N GLY A 126 -22.57 -17.46 4.67
CA GLY A 126 -22.17 -18.80 5.09
C GLY A 126 -20.89 -19.30 4.43
N ALA A 127 -20.07 -18.40 3.84
CA ALA A 127 -18.90 -18.78 3.06
C ALA A 127 -17.82 -19.47 3.92
N GLY A 128 -17.33 -20.62 3.45
CA GLY A 128 -16.20 -21.35 4.00
C GLY A 128 -14.84 -20.87 3.48
N GLU A 129 -13.78 -21.62 3.80
CA GLU A 129 -12.41 -21.28 3.37
C GLU A 129 -12.19 -21.47 1.86
N LEU A 130 -13.01 -22.30 1.20
CA LEU A 130 -12.88 -22.66 -0.21
C LEU A 130 -14.05 -22.11 -1.04
N ASP A 131 -14.80 -21.16 -0.50
CA ASP A 131 -15.96 -20.59 -1.18
C ASP A 131 -15.63 -19.22 -1.74
N TYR A 132 -16.07 -19.02 -2.97
CA TYR A 132 -16.17 -17.71 -3.58
C TYR A 132 -17.58 -17.15 -3.33
N VAL A 133 -17.66 -15.88 -2.96
CA VAL A 133 -18.93 -15.13 -2.89
C VAL A 133 -19.06 -14.26 -4.13
N ASP A 134 -20.19 -14.42 -4.81
CA ASP A 134 -20.54 -13.66 -6.01
C ASP A 134 -21.26 -12.35 -5.65
N TYR A 135 -20.78 -11.26 -6.23
CA TYR A 135 -21.42 -9.95 -6.22
C TYR A 135 -21.65 -9.54 -7.67
N LEU A 136 -22.81 -9.90 -8.21
CA LEU A 136 -23.05 -9.86 -9.64
C LEU A 136 -23.66 -8.52 -10.06
N ASP A 137 -24.64 -8.04 -9.29
CA ASP A 137 -25.42 -6.86 -9.63
C ASP A 137 -25.15 -5.68 -8.68
N PHE A 138 -25.71 -4.51 -9.00
CA PHE A 138 -25.49 -3.29 -8.23
C PHE A 138 -25.86 -3.44 -6.76
N LYS A 139 -26.99 -4.10 -6.47
CA LYS A 139 -27.51 -4.26 -5.10
C LYS A 139 -26.55 -5.07 -4.23
N ASP A 140 -25.94 -6.11 -4.79
CA ASP A 140 -25.00 -6.98 -4.08
C ASP A 140 -23.74 -6.20 -3.64
N LYS A 141 -23.35 -5.20 -4.44
CA LYS A 141 -22.11 -4.43 -4.27
C LYS A 141 -22.25 -3.22 -3.36
N LEU A 142 -23.45 -2.90 -2.85
CA LEU A 142 -23.67 -1.72 -2.01
C LEU A 142 -22.84 -1.71 -0.73
N GLY A 143 -22.47 -2.89 -0.21
CA GLY A 143 -21.60 -3.02 0.96
C GLY A 143 -20.10 -2.93 0.65
N ILE A 144 -19.70 -2.89 -0.62
CA ILE A 144 -18.29 -2.87 -1.03
C ILE A 144 -17.83 -1.42 -1.19
N LEU A 145 -16.79 -1.05 -0.45
CA LEU A 145 -16.21 0.29 -0.51
C LEU A 145 -15.75 0.63 -1.93
N THR A 146 -16.33 1.69 -2.51
CA THR A 146 -15.96 2.22 -3.85
C THR A 146 -16.05 1.20 -4.99
N ALA A 147 -16.96 0.23 -4.92
CA ALA A 147 -17.15 -0.74 -6.00
C ALA A 147 -17.51 -0.08 -7.35
N ASN A 148 -16.98 -0.63 -8.44
CA ASN A 148 -17.52 -0.34 -9.77
C ASN A 148 -18.89 -1.04 -9.95
N ALA A 149 -19.79 -0.35 -10.65
CA ALA A 149 -21.20 -0.74 -10.79
C ALA A 149 -21.49 -1.70 -11.97
N THR A 150 -20.53 -1.95 -12.86
CA THR A 150 -20.76 -2.59 -14.16
C THR A 150 -20.23 -4.02 -14.26
N THR A 151 -19.04 -4.31 -13.72
CA THR A 151 -18.41 -5.64 -13.87
C THR A 151 -18.81 -6.56 -12.72
N PRO A 152 -19.22 -7.82 -12.95
CA PRO A 152 -19.50 -8.78 -11.87
C PRO A 152 -18.20 -9.11 -11.10
N TYR A 153 -18.33 -9.32 -9.79
CA TYR A 153 -17.21 -9.72 -8.93
C TYR A 153 -17.46 -11.08 -8.30
N THR A 154 -16.35 -11.77 -8.06
CA THR A 154 -16.32 -13.01 -7.30
C THR A 154 -15.09 -12.94 -6.39
N MET A 155 -15.29 -13.11 -5.08
CA MET A 155 -14.24 -12.88 -4.08
C MET A 155 -14.22 -13.95 -2.99
N ALA A 156 -13.03 -14.32 -2.53
CA ALA A 156 -12.82 -15.33 -1.49
C ALA A 156 -11.83 -14.84 -0.43
N PHE A 157 -12.02 -15.30 0.81
CA PHE A 157 -11.19 -14.95 1.97
C PHE A 157 -10.70 -16.19 2.75
N PRO A 158 -9.86 -17.05 2.15
CA PRO A 158 -9.33 -18.22 2.82
C PRO A 158 -8.37 -17.89 3.99
N ASP A 159 -8.23 -18.87 4.88
CA ASP A 159 -7.18 -18.97 5.88
C ASP A 159 -6.24 -20.15 5.58
N LEU A 160 -5.01 -19.83 5.16
CA LEU A 160 -3.97 -20.81 4.83
C LEU A 160 -3.53 -21.64 6.06
N ALA A 161 -3.69 -21.14 7.29
CA ALA A 161 -3.37 -21.93 8.48
C ALA A 161 -4.34 -23.10 8.68
N LYS A 162 -5.56 -22.99 8.14
CA LYS A 162 -6.57 -24.06 8.21
C LYS A 162 -6.55 -24.97 7.00
N THR A 163 -6.26 -24.41 5.83
CA THR A 163 -6.36 -25.10 4.54
C THR A 163 -5.04 -25.70 4.06
N GLY A 164 -3.91 -25.17 4.53
CA GLY A 164 -2.60 -25.39 3.94
C GLY A 164 -2.44 -24.65 2.60
N PRO A 165 -1.47 -25.03 1.77
CA PRO A 165 -1.29 -24.46 0.44
C PRO A 165 -2.55 -24.56 -0.42
N LEU A 166 -2.98 -23.44 -1.00
CA LEU A 166 -4.19 -23.34 -1.83
C LEU A 166 -3.85 -23.03 -3.28
N VAL A 167 -4.62 -23.61 -4.20
CA VAL A 167 -4.60 -23.27 -5.61
C VAL A 167 -5.80 -22.38 -5.92
N PHE A 168 -5.54 -21.22 -6.51
CA PHE A 168 -6.54 -20.38 -7.16
C PHE A 168 -6.42 -20.59 -8.66
N GLU A 169 -7.44 -21.19 -9.27
CA GLU A 169 -7.46 -21.48 -10.69
C GLU A 169 -8.32 -20.44 -11.42
N ILE A 170 -7.67 -19.70 -12.31
CA ILE A 170 -8.26 -18.63 -13.10
C ILE A 170 -8.53 -19.17 -14.51
N PRO A 171 -9.78 -19.12 -15.01
CA PRO A 171 -10.10 -19.58 -16.35
C PRO A 171 -9.52 -18.63 -17.42
N PRO A 172 -9.29 -19.12 -18.65
CA PRO A 172 -8.93 -18.26 -19.76
C PRO A 172 -10.06 -17.28 -20.08
N GLY A 173 -9.72 -16.03 -20.41
CA GLY A 173 -10.70 -15.05 -20.86
C GLY A 173 -10.50 -13.63 -20.34
N PRO A 174 -11.48 -12.75 -20.60
CA PRO A 174 -11.45 -11.36 -20.16
C PRO A 174 -11.72 -11.24 -18.65
N ILE A 175 -10.74 -11.62 -17.83
CA ILE A 175 -10.71 -11.41 -16.38
C ILE A 175 -9.68 -10.34 -16.03
N ALA A 176 -9.94 -9.56 -14.99
CA ALA A 176 -8.91 -8.88 -14.23
C ALA A 176 -9.14 -9.13 -12.73
N GLY A 177 -8.07 -9.21 -11.96
CA GLY A 177 -8.17 -9.40 -10.53
C GLY A 177 -6.81 -9.42 -9.88
N GLY A 178 -6.78 -9.95 -8.66
CA GLY A 178 -5.54 -10.18 -7.96
C GLY A 178 -5.73 -11.06 -6.73
N ILE A 179 -4.59 -11.47 -6.20
CA ILE A 179 -4.46 -12.15 -4.93
C ILE A 179 -3.66 -11.23 -4.02
N LEU A 180 -4.23 -10.87 -2.88
CA LEU A 180 -3.65 -9.95 -1.90
C LEU A 180 -3.46 -10.65 -0.57
N ASP A 181 -2.47 -10.21 0.20
CA ASP A 181 -2.42 -10.51 1.62
C ASP A 181 -3.44 -9.65 2.40
N PHE A 182 -3.60 -9.91 3.69
CA PHE A 182 -4.60 -9.20 4.50
C PHE A 182 -4.24 -7.75 4.85
N TRP A 183 -3.01 -7.32 4.57
CA TRP A 183 -2.61 -5.92 4.59
C TRP A 183 -2.91 -5.20 3.26
N GLN A 184 -3.63 -5.87 2.35
CA GLN A 184 -3.96 -5.43 0.99
C GLN A 184 -2.73 -5.24 0.09
N ARG A 185 -1.61 -5.92 0.40
CA ARG A 185 -0.43 -5.91 -0.46
C ARG A 185 -0.60 -6.97 -1.55
N PRO A 186 -0.30 -6.65 -2.82
CA PRO A 186 -0.44 -7.62 -3.90
C PRO A 186 0.59 -8.73 -3.79
N LEU A 187 0.11 -9.97 -3.84
CA LEU A 187 0.95 -11.14 -4.11
C LEU A 187 1.12 -11.33 -5.62
N SER A 188 0.03 -11.20 -6.37
CA SER A 188 0.02 -11.19 -7.83
C SER A 188 -1.24 -10.54 -8.39
N ASP A 189 -1.11 -9.88 -9.53
CA ASP A 189 -2.24 -9.64 -10.42
C ASP A 189 -2.68 -10.95 -11.09
N THR A 190 -3.94 -11.02 -11.52
CA THR A 190 -4.53 -12.15 -12.27
C THR A 190 -5.33 -11.66 -13.47
N GLY A 191 -5.59 -12.57 -14.41
CA GLY A 191 -6.28 -12.31 -15.67
C GLY A 191 -5.37 -11.62 -16.70
N GLN A 192 -5.90 -10.61 -17.38
CA GLN A 192 -5.23 -9.92 -18.49
C GLN A 192 -3.92 -9.23 -18.08
N THR A 193 -3.82 -8.78 -16.83
CA THR A 193 -2.64 -8.09 -16.28
C THR A 193 -1.72 -9.01 -15.49
N GLY A 194 -2.16 -10.23 -15.18
CA GLY A 194 -1.38 -11.21 -14.46
C GLY A 194 -0.32 -11.91 -15.33
N PRO A 195 0.54 -12.75 -14.72
CA PRO A 195 1.60 -13.47 -15.43
C PRO A 195 1.09 -14.44 -16.51
N GLU A 196 -0.15 -14.91 -16.39
CA GLU A 196 -0.85 -15.76 -17.34
C GLU A 196 -1.40 -15.01 -18.56
N LYS A 197 -1.44 -13.66 -18.53
CA LYS A 197 -1.85 -12.80 -19.66
C LYS A 197 -3.22 -13.17 -20.24
N GLY A 198 -4.17 -13.49 -19.37
CA GLY A 198 -5.54 -13.87 -19.73
C GLY A 198 -5.71 -15.26 -20.34
N LYS A 199 -4.64 -16.08 -20.38
CA LYS A 199 -4.69 -17.46 -20.90
C LYS A 199 -5.16 -18.50 -19.87
N GLY A 200 -5.54 -18.04 -18.68
CA GLY A 200 -5.84 -18.89 -17.53
C GLY A 200 -4.58 -19.43 -16.88
N GLY A 201 -4.69 -19.83 -15.62
CA GLY A 201 -3.54 -20.27 -14.85
C GLY A 201 -3.88 -20.78 -13.44
N LYS A 202 -2.98 -21.60 -12.90
CA LYS A 202 -3.07 -22.16 -11.54
C LYS A 202 -2.10 -21.40 -10.64
N PHE A 203 -2.60 -20.65 -9.67
CA PHE A 203 -1.80 -19.90 -8.71
C PHE A 203 -1.72 -20.67 -7.40
N LEU A 204 -0.55 -21.22 -7.08
CA LEU A 204 -0.31 -21.91 -5.81
C LEU A 204 0.15 -20.89 -4.77
N VAL A 205 -0.67 -20.64 -3.75
CA VAL A 205 -0.36 -19.73 -2.66
C VAL A 205 0.06 -20.54 -1.43
N LEU A 206 1.29 -20.30 -1.00
CA LEU A 206 1.89 -20.85 0.21
C LEU A 206 1.67 -19.89 1.38
N GLY A 207 1.41 -20.44 2.56
CA GLY A 207 1.37 -19.68 3.81
C GLY A 207 2.76 -19.22 4.26
N PRO A 208 2.84 -18.41 5.32
CA PRO A 208 4.11 -17.84 5.80
C PRO A 208 5.14 -18.91 6.19
N ASN A 209 4.66 -20.05 6.71
CA ASN A 209 5.49 -21.11 7.28
C ASN A 209 5.44 -22.42 6.49
N ASP A 210 4.75 -22.46 5.34
CA ASP A 210 4.70 -23.68 4.53
C ASP A 210 6.06 -23.99 3.90
N PRO A 211 6.42 -25.27 3.70
CA PRO A 211 7.61 -25.64 2.94
C PRO A 211 7.64 -24.98 1.56
N ASP A 212 8.83 -24.71 1.04
CA ASP A 212 8.98 -24.26 -0.34
C ASP A 212 8.50 -25.36 -1.31
N LEU A 213 7.61 -24.98 -2.22
CA LEU A 213 7.09 -25.83 -3.30
C LEU A 213 7.27 -25.09 -4.62
N ASN A 214 7.70 -25.79 -5.66
CA ASN A 214 7.77 -25.23 -7.01
C ASN A 214 7.37 -26.26 -8.09
N PRO A 215 6.11 -26.72 -8.07
CA PRO A 215 5.62 -27.66 -9.07
C PRO A 215 5.50 -27.02 -10.44
N GLU A 216 5.74 -27.81 -11.50
CA GLU A 216 5.52 -27.37 -12.87
C GLU A 216 4.06 -27.01 -13.13
N GLY A 217 3.82 -25.98 -13.93
CA GLY A 217 2.47 -25.54 -14.32
C GLY A 217 1.78 -24.62 -13.31
N TYR A 218 2.46 -24.22 -12.23
CA TYR A 218 1.91 -23.29 -11.23
C TYR A 218 2.67 -21.96 -11.19
N PHE A 219 1.92 -20.88 -10.97
CA PHE A 219 2.48 -19.62 -10.50
C PHE A 219 2.53 -19.68 -8.97
N VAL A 220 3.72 -19.87 -8.40
CA VAL A 220 3.89 -20.00 -6.95
C VAL A 220 4.05 -18.63 -6.30
N LEU A 221 3.23 -18.38 -5.28
CA LEU A 221 3.22 -17.17 -4.47
C LEU A 221 3.40 -17.56 -2.99
N ARG A 222 4.05 -16.72 -2.20
CA ARG A 222 4.11 -16.89 -0.73
C ARG A 222 3.48 -15.68 -0.06
N SER A 223 2.44 -15.93 0.73
CA SER A 223 1.80 -14.89 1.53
C SER A 223 2.57 -14.68 2.84
N PRO A 224 2.83 -13.43 3.26
CA PRO A 224 3.34 -13.12 4.58
C PRO A 224 2.26 -13.18 5.68
N THR A 225 0.98 -13.38 5.32
CA THR A 225 -0.15 -13.58 6.25
C THR A 225 -0.87 -14.89 5.96
N ASN A 226 -1.51 -15.47 6.99
CA ASN A 226 -2.33 -16.68 6.81
C ASN A 226 -3.62 -16.39 6.04
N ASN A 227 -4.29 -15.27 6.35
CA ASN A 227 -5.44 -14.84 5.58
C ASN A 227 -5.01 -14.20 4.27
N VAL A 228 -5.69 -14.58 3.21
CA VAL A 228 -5.48 -14.10 1.84
C VAL A 228 -6.83 -13.68 1.28
N TRP A 229 -6.81 -12.72 0.38
CA TRP A 229 -7.97 -12.33 -0.40
C TRP A 229 -7.71 -12.62 -1.88
N SER A 230 -8.67 -13.24 -2.56
CA SER A 230 -8.70 -13.32 -4.02
C SER A 230 -9.94 -12.60 -4.50
N GLY A 231 -9.79 -11.65 -5.42
CA GLY A 231 -10.92 -10.98 -6.04
C GLY A 231 -10.74 -10.87 -7.54
N GLN A 232 -11.80 -11.25 -8.24
CA GLN A 232 -11.80 -11.38 -9.68
C GLN A 232 -13.02 -10.66 -10.26
N ARG A 233 -12.87 -10.08 -11.44
CA ARG A 233 -13.98 -9.46 -12.18
C ARG A 233 -14.00 -9.89 -13.63
N GLY A 234 -15.21 -10.11 -14.14
CA GLY A 234 -15.45 -10.36 -15.56
C GLY A 234 -15.46 -9.04 -16.34
N LEU A 235 -14.76 -8.99 -17.46
CA LEU A 235 -14.60 -7.80 -18.31
C LEU A 235 -15.35 -7.91 -19.64
N ASP A 236 -16.02 -9.03 -19.92
CA ASP A 236 -16.83 -9.15 -21.12
C ASP A 236 -17.94 -8.07 -21.13
N PRO A 237 -18.12 -7.30 -22.22
CA PRO A 237 -19.20 -6.33 -22.33
C PRO A 237 -20.59 -6.94 -22.21
N ASP A 238 -20.74 -8.23 -22.55
CA ASP A 238 -21.94 -9.01 -22.29
C ASP A 238 -21.93 -9.49 -20.83
N ALA A 239 -22.84 -8.94 -20.04
CA ALA A 239 -22.96 -9.26 -18.61
C ALA A 239 -23.18 -10.75 -18.35
N SER A 240 -23.91 -11.47 -19.22
CA SER A 240 -24.16 -12.90 -19.05
C SER A 240 -22.88 -13.71 -19.25
N LYS A 241 -22.06 -13.34 -20.24
CA LYS A 241 -20.75 -13.96 -20.46
C LYS A 241 -19.77 -13.64 -19.33
N ALA A 242 -19.76 -12.39 -18.86
CA ALA A 242 -18.92 -11.99 -17.73
C ALA A 242 -19.27 -12.76 -16.46
N LYS A 243 -20.56 -12.94 -16.15
CA LYS A 243 -21.05 -13.75 -15.01
C LYS A 243 -20.69 -15.23 -15.17
N ALA A 244 -20.92 -15.79 -16.36
CA ALA A 244 -20.58 -17.19 -16.65
C ALA A 244 -19.07 -17.48 -16.57
N LEU A 245 -18.23 -16.48 -16.88
CA LEU A 245 -16.79 -16.60 -16.81
C LEU A 245 -16.28 -16.61 -15.35
N VAL A 246 -16.73 -15.67 -14.52
CA VAL A 246 -16.31 -15.64 -13.10
C VAL A 246 -16.83 -16.84 -12.30
N ALA A 247 -17.96 -17.43 -12.70
CA ALA A 247 -18.48 -18.66 -12.10
C ALA A 247 -17.58 -19.91 -12.33
N GLN A 248 -16.61 -19.83 -13.24
CA GLN A 248 -15.65 -20.91 -13.50
C GLN A 248 -14.40 -20.83 -12.60
N LEU A 249 -14.27 -19.79 -11.77
CA LEU A 249 -13.18 -19.67 -10.81
C LEU A 249 -13.20 -20.83 -9.82
N ARG A 250 -12.01 -21.32 -9.46
CA ARG A 250 -11.89 -22.41 -8.49
C ARG A 250 -10.85 -22.09 -7.45
N ILE A 251 -11.11 -22.58 -6.25
CA ILE A 251 -10.17 -22.58 -5.14
C ILE A 251 -10.19 -23.97 -4.51
N TYR A 252 -9.01 -24.55 -4.30
CA TYR A 252 -8.91 -25.90 -3.73
C TYR A 252 -7.55 -26.12 -3.06
N PRO A 253 -7.46 -27.01 -2.06
CA PRO A 253 -6.18 -27.38 -1.46
C PRO A 253 -5.25 -28.02 -2.50
N TYR A 254 -3.97 -27.66 -2.46
CA TYR A 254 -2.97 -28.21 -3.38
C TYR A 254 -2.85 -29.74 -3.29
N ALA A 255 -3.13 -30.32 -2.12
CA ALA A 255 -3.20 -31.77 -1.92
C ALA A 255 -4.30 -32.47 -2.74
N GLU A 256 -5.31 -31.72 -3.20
CA GLU A 256 -6.47 -32.24 -3.93
C GLU A 256 -6.45 -31.93 -5.44
N ARG A 257 -5.34 -31.36 -5.94
CA ARG A 257 -5.21 -30.89 -7.32
C ARG A 257 -5.53 -31.93 -8.40
N ASP A 258 -5.32 -33.20 -8.13
CA ASP A 258 -5.54 -34.30 -9.09
C ASP A 258 -6.99 -34.82 -9.09
N LYS A 259 -7.86 -34.31 -8.20
CA LYS A 259 -9.25 -34.76 -8.04
C LYS A 259 -10.24 -34.00 -8.94
N LEU A 260 -9.80 -32.95 -9.61
CA LEU A 260 -10.65 -31.97 -10.27
C LEU A 260 -10.53 -32.07 -11.79
N PRO A 261 -11.64 -32.07 -12.56
CA PRO A 261 -11.56 -32.02 -14.02
C PRO A 261 -10.95 -30.69 -14.47
N GLU A 262 -10.17 -30.68 -15.55
CA GLU A 262 -9.64 -29.44 -16.13
C GLU A 262 -10.78 -28.51 -16.52
N ILE A 263 -10.58 -27.19 -16.36
CA ILE A 263 -11.53 -26.19 -16.87
C ILE A 263 -11.54 -26.30 -18.39
N GLY A 264 -12.70 -26.66 -18.96
CA GLY A 264 -12.88 -26.76 -20.40
C GLY A 264 -12.72 -25.41 -21.10
N PRO A 265 -12.37 -25.41 -22.40
CA PRO A 265 -12.29 -24.18 -23.19
C PRO A 265 -13.65 -23.49 -23.38
#